data_AF-A0A5J5W6U4-F1
#
_entry.id   AF-A0A5J5W6U4-F1
#
_cell.length_a   1.000
_cell.length_b   1.000
_cell.length_c   1.000
_cell.angle_alpha   90.00
_cell.angle_beta   90.00
_cell.angle_gamma   90.00
#
_symmetry.space_group_name_H-M   'P 1'
#
loop_
_entity.id
_entity.type
_entity.pdbx_description
1 polymer ?
#
loop_
_entity_poly.entity_id
_entity_poly.type
_entity_poly.pdbx_seq_one_letter_code
_entity_poly.pdbx_strand_id
1 'polypeptide(L)'
;MKDMSEILCIIITNPKLIINEISTKMDERILRQHFNVYGEVKHVVVYFSKAIVFVTFVGPSKAQIALQQQQHITLGRNVYIRT
;
A
#
# COMPACT_ATOMS: atom_id res chain seq x y z
N MET A 1 3.73 28.42 9.33
CA MET A 1 4.79 27.42 9.02
C MET A 1 4.50 26.21 9.89
N LYS A 2 4.21 25.04 9.30
CA LYS A 2 3.93 23.83 10.08
C LYS A 2 5.22 23.25 10.63
N ASP A 3 5.19 22.73 11.84
CA ASP A 3 6.35 22.13 12.50
C ASP A 3 6.76 20.80 11.84
N MET A 4 8.05 20.46 11.85
CA MET A 4 8.55 19.23 11.23
C MET A 4 7.98 17.97 11.89
N SER A 5 7.75 17.99 13.21
CA SER A 5 7.11 16.89 13.94
C SER A 5 5.63 16.74 13.57
N GLU A 6 4.91 17.85 13.34
CA GLU A 6 3.53 17.81 12.85
C GLU A 6 3.46 17.26 11.42
N ILE A 7 4.37 17.67 10.54
CA ILE A 7 4.46 17.16 9.16
C ILE A 7 4.77 15.65 9.17
N LEU A 8 5.73 15.23 9.99
CA LEU A 8 6.08 13.82 10.14
C LEU A 8 4.90 13.00 10.70
N CYS A 9 4.20 13.52 11.70
CA CYS A 9 3.02 12.88 12.27
C CYS A 9 1.92 12.72 11.22
N ILE A 10 1.59 13.78 10.46
CA ILE A 10 0.60 13.72 9.37
C ILE A 10 0.96 12.62 8.36
N ILE A 11 2.22 12.56 7.91
CA ILE A 11 2.68 11.57 6.92
C ILE A 11 2.57 10.14 7.48
N ILE A 12 2.83 9.94 8.78
CA ILE A 12 2.86 8.62 9.42
C ILE A 12 1.49 8.16 9.93
N THR A 13 0.41 8.95 9.78
CA THR A 13 -0.91 8.59 10.34
C THR A 13 -1.78 7.70 9.45
N ASN A 14 -1.56 7.64 8.13
CA ASN A 14 -2.42 6.86 7.23
C ASN A 14 -1.84 5.45 6.96
N PRO A 15 -2.41 4.38 7.55
CA PRO A 15 -1.94 3.01 7.31
C PRO A 15 -2.38 2.42 5.97
N LYS A 16 -3.14 3.15 5.14
CA LYS A 16 -3.81 2.62 3.96
C LYS A 16 -3.09 3.01 2.68
N LEU A 17 -2.80 2.01 1.85
CA LEU A 17 -2.44 2.18 0.45
C LEU A 17 -3.64 1.91 -0.46
N ILE A 18 -3.71 2.68 -1.53
CA ILE A 18 -4.52 2.46 -2.72
C ILE A 18 -3.58 1.96 -3.81
N ILE A 19 -3.87 0.79 -4.36
CA ILE A 19 -3.10 0.18 -5.45
C ILE A 19 -3.97 0.18 -6.71
N ASN A 20 -3.40 0.66 -7.81
CA ASN A 20 -3.99 0.70 -9.14
C ASN A 20 -3.22 -0.21 -10.10
N GLU A 21 -3.76 -0.39 -11.31
CA GLU A 21 -3.16 -1.22 -12.37
C GLU A 21 -3.01 -2.70 -11.99
N ILE A 22 -3.92 -3.21 -11.14
CA ILE A 22 -3.91 -4.62 -10.74
C ILE A 22 -4.53 -5.53 -11.82
N SER A 23 -3.95 -6.72 -11.97
CA SER A 23 -4.51 -7.78 -12.81
C SER A 23 -5.52 -8.62 -12.03
N THR A 24 -6.52 -9.19 -12.71
CA THR A 24 -7.46 -10.17 -12.11
C THR A 24 -6.80 -11.43 -11.55
N LYS A 25 -5.53 -11.69 -11.90
CA LYS A 25 -4.71 -12.78 -11.33
C LYS A 25 -4.09 -12.45 -9.97
N MET A 26 -4.13 -11.18 -9.54
CA MET A 26 -3.59 -10.73 -8.25
C MET A 26 -4.70 -10.81 -7.20
N ASP A 27 -4.80 -11.96 -6.54
CA ASP A 27 -5.75 -12.15 -5.44
C ASP A 27 -5.24 -11.54 -4.12
N GLU A 28 -6.10 -11.55 -3.09
CA GLU A 28 -5.73 -11.05 -1.76
C GLU A 28 -4.45 -11.68 -1.23
N ARG A 29 -4.25 -13.00 -1.42
CA ARG A 29 -3.10 -13.70 -0.88
C ARG A 29 -1.81 -13.18 -1.49
N ILE A 30 -1.75 -13.02 -2.80
CA ILE A 30 -0.59 -12.51 -3.53
C ILE A 30 -0.28 -11.07 -3.10
N LEU A 31 -1.31 -10.21 -3.05
CA LEU A 31 -1.17 -8.81 -2.64
C LEU A 31 -0.71 -8.70 -1.20
N ARG A 32 -1.29 -9.48 -0.28
CA ARG A 32 -0.88 -9.55 1.12
C ARG A 32 0.58 -9.96 1.23
N GLN A 33 1.00 -11.03 0.55
CA GLN A 33 2.38 -11.49 0.58
C GLN A 33 3.35 -10.42 0.07
N HIS A 34 3.00 -9.74 -1.03
CA HIS A 34 3.81 -8.67 -1.58
C HIS A 34 4.00 -7.52 -0.59
N PHE A 35 2.93 -7.05 0.04
CA PHE A 35 3.00 -5.90 0.95
C PHE A 35 3.46 -6.26 2.37
N ASN A 36 3.41 -7.54 2.79
CA ASN A 36 3.84 -7.95 4.14
C ASN A 36 5.34 -7.69 4.40
N VAL A 37 6.15 -7.52 3.35
CA VAL A 37 7.59 -7.21 3.47
C VAL A 37 7.84 -5.84 4.11
N TYR A 38 6.86 -4.92 4.02
CA TYR A 38 6.95 -3.59 4.62
C TYR A 38 6.46 -3.58 6.06
N GLY A 39 5.55 -4.49 6.40
CA GLY A 39 5.03 -4.70 7.75
C GLY A 39 3.73 -5.51 7.73
N GLU A 40 3.23 -5.86 8.92
CA GLU A 40 2.01 -6.66 9.05
C GLU A 40 0.80 -6.00 8.36
N VAL A 41 0.22 -6.72 7.40
CA VAL A 41 -1.00 -6.29 6.71
C VAL A 41 -2.23 -6.69 7.53
N LYS A 42 -3.04 -5.71 7.90
CA LYS A 42 -4.33 -5.92 8.58
C LYS A 42 -5.42 -6.38 7.60
N HIS A 43 -5.61 -5.63 6.52
CA HIS A 43 -6.67 -5.91 5.53
C HIS A 43 -6.16 -5.76 4.10
N VAL A 44 -6.73 -6.57 3.20
CA VAL A 44 -6.66 -6.39 1.75
C VAL A 44 -8.09 -6.40 1.22
N VAL A 45 -8.49 -5.36 0.49
CA VAL A 45 -9.83 -5.26 -0.11
C VAL A 45 -9.67 -5.04 -1.61
N VAL A 46 -10.21 -5.96 -2.41
CA VAL A 46 -10.04 -5.96 -3.87
C VAL A 46 -11.35 -5.57 -4.55
N TYR A 47 -11.30 -4.56 -5.42
CA TYR A 47 -12.39 -4.16 -6.30
C TYR A 47 -12.00 -4.42 -7.76
N PHE A 48 -12.15 -5.65 -8.22
CA PHE A 48 -11.75 -6.05 -9.57
C PHE A 48 -12.42 -5.23 -10.67
N SER A 49 -13.70 -4.86 -10.51
CA SER A 49 -14.42 -4.03 -11.47
C SER A 49 -13.83 -2.64 -11.69
N LYS A 50 -12.98 -2.18 -10.76
CA LYS A 50 -12.30 -0.88 -10.83
C LYS A 50 -10.77 -1.01 -10.93
N ALA A 51 -10.24 -2.24 -10.96
CA ALA A 51 -8.80 -2.51 -10.85
C ALA A 51 -8.12 -1.74 -9.69
N ILE A 52 -8.82 -1.67 -8.54
CA ILE A 52 -8.34 -0.98 -7.33
C ILE A 52 -8.24 -1.99 -6.17
N VAL A 53 -7.18 -1.88 -5.38
CA VAL A 53 -7.01 -2.59 -4.12
C VAL A 53 -6.73 -1.59 -3.00
N PHE A 54 -7.27 -1.87 -1.82
CA PHE A 54 -6.85 -1.21 -0.59
C PHE A 54 -6.06 -2.19 0.27
N VAL A 55 -4.85 -1.80 0.66
CA VAL A 55 -4.03 -2.53 1.65
C VAL A 55 -3.92 -1.66 2.88
N THR A 56 -4.29 -2.19 4.03
CA THR A 56 -4.18 -1.47 5.31
C THR A 56 -3.20 -2.19 6.19
N PHE A 57 -2.14 -1.51 6.62
CA PHE A 57 -1.15 -2.02 7.57
C PHE A 57 -1.64 -1.90 9.01
N VAL A 58 -1.09 -2.72 9.90
CA VAL A 58 -1.28 -2.56 11.36
C VAL A 58 -0.57 -1.29 11.83
N GLY A 59 0.68 -1.08 11.39
CA GLY A 59 1.47 0.11 11.69
C GLY A 59 1.33 1.18 10.60
N PRO A 60 0.96 2.43 10.92
CA PRO A 60 0.68 3.42 9.89
C PRO A 60 1.95 3.95 9.19
N SER A 61 3.12 3.87 9.83
CA SER A 61 4.42 4.13 9.19
C SER A 61 4.74 3.20 8.02
N LYS A 62 4.10 2.02 7.93
CA LYS A 62 4.45 0.99 6.94
C LYS A 62 3.96 1.35 5.54
N ALA A 63 2.84 2.08 5.44
CA ALA A 63 2.39 2.63 4.18
C ALA A 63 3.42 3.61 3.60
N GLN A 64 4.01 4.46 4.44
CA GLN A 64 5.04 5.41 4.00
C GLN A 64 6.33 4.70 3.54
N ILE A 65 6.75 3.65 4.25
CA ILE A 65 7.91 2.83 3.82
C ILE A 65 7.65 2.21 2.45
N ALA A 66 6.44 1.68 2.22
CA ALA A 66 6.08 1.14 0.92
C ALA A 66 6.08 2.22 -0.19
N LEU A 67 5.59 3.43 0.09
CA LEU A 67 5.60 4.58 -0.84
C LEU A 67 7.01 5.05 -1.22
N GLN A 68 8.00 4.88 -0.35
CA GLN A 68 9.39 5.25 -0.64
C GLN A 68 10.04 4.32 -1.67
N GLN A 69 9.43 3.16 -1.95
CA GLN A 69 9.95 2.23 -2.94
C GLN A 69 9.63 2.65 -4.37
N GLN A 70 10.68 2.63 -5.20
CA GLN A 70 10.62 3.17 -6.57
C GLN A 70 9.65 2.41 -7.47
N GLN A 71 9.51 1.09 -7.27
CA GLN A 71 8.63 0.23 -8.06
C GLN A 71 8.05 -0.90 -7.21
N HIS A 72 6.83 -1.30 -7.55
CA HIS A 72 6.14 -2.44 -6.96
C HIS A 72 5.81 -3.43 -8.07
N ILE A 73 6.57 -4.51 -8.18
CA ILE A 73 6.38 -5.51 -9.24
C ILE A 73 5.73 -6.76 -8.64
N THR A 74 4.52 -7.05 -9.09
CA THR A 74 3.75 -8.24 -8.68
C THR A 74 3.37 -9.04 -9.93
N LEU A 75 3.63 -10.35 -9.94
CA LEU A 75 3.39 -11.23 -11.11
C LEU A 75 3.97 -10.67 -12.43
N GLY A 76 5.15 -10.04 -12.37
CA GLY A 76 5.81 -9.44 -13.53
C GLY A 76 5.17 -8.14 -14.04
N ARG A 77 4.22 -7.55 -13.32
CA ARG A 77 3.60 -6.26 -13.65
C ARG A 77 3.90 -5.21 -12.60
N ASN A 78 4.16 -3.99 -13.05
CA ASN A 78 4.28 -2.84 -12.16
C ASN A 78 2.89 -2.43 -11.69
N VAL A 79 2.73 -2.21 -10.39
CA VAL A 79 1.51 -1.67 -9.79
C VAL A 79 1.80 -0.28 -9.24
N TYR A 80 0.82 0.62 -9.33
CA TYR A 80 0.97 1.97 -8.83
C TYR A 80 0.35 2.08 -7.44
N ILE A 81 1.06 2.70 -6.48
CA ILE A 81 0.59 2.88 -5.11
C ILE A 81 0.50 4.36 -4.71
N ARG A 82 -0.52 4.71 -3.92
CA ARG A 82 -0.69 6.02 -3.25
C ARG A 82 -1.40 5.86 -1.91
N THR A 83 -1.43 6.89 -1.06
CA THR A 83 -2.20 6.92 0.20
C THR A 83 -3.41 7.83 0.11
#